data_AF-A0A2E8WFJ7-F1
#
_entry.id   AF-A0A2E8WFJ7-F1
#
_cell.length_a   1.000
_cell.length_b   1.000
_cell.length_c   1.000
_cell.angle_alpha   90.00
_cell.angle_beta   90.00
_cell.angle_gamma   90.00
#
_symmetry.space_group_name_H-M   'P 1'
#
loop_
_entity.id
_entity.type
_entity.pdbx_description
1 polymer ?
#
loop_
_entity_poly.entity_id
_entity_poly.type
_entity_poly.pdbx_seq_one_letter_code
_entity_poly.pdbx_strand_id
1 'polypeptide(L)'
;MQDEAYGASTVLTNLFIKKTTRKRESPEQRALDRLKSFNVGSANATLIESPTGEPQDLDLGRVLFFKSGGDVLVEDRSIFVTMPDGLTTENNGRLKAEGEILRLWFLYDRIPRVLDCQVLGRAHLTDYPDLNPASGTGYQIRPITEIIKQDKRNSLRFSHRPGGGALPVYPQILFDCFVTLTNLEFPSEGALSARIEEMKIKPYRRPKEKRSGTLFSGESLVGRFKDAMKGNLANDRTVHVSKPHFEEKLNKSVLLELGYSDVLGLSSQEVGRTLHIKKPIPSRTKDRRDPNYLVVGDTLVLHYGARSTFSGDSDYYQVVTEVARDGLENITIRPVAHETEEAGLRLPLIDFSVNGFRFGTSKEFVDYALPETARRMRLEEKAEALKERVFLFNFYPRTRFGREIDGYRPELPKQIPVLGQIVRSEIVWEDEEERTSGKFHTHGVQLMYDPAEYSSEKFAYDRWEIIRPFRENRYFKDVHKSLNGLIAYLEAQAKEAAGEE
;
A
#
# COMPACT_ATOMS: atom_id res chain seq x y z
N MET A 1 29.90 37.56 -65.30
CA MET A 1 29.50 38.25 -64.06
C MET A 1 29.41 37.17 -62.98
N GLN A 2 30.53 36.60 -62.49
CA GLN A 2 31.74 37.25 -61.91
C GLN A 2 31.30 38.15 -60.74
N ASP A 3 31.70 37.95 -59.48
CA ASP A 3 33.01 37.55 -58.91
C ASP A 3 32.80 36.79 -57.56
N GLU A 4 33.49 35.69 -57.24
CA GLU A 4 34.86 35.60 -56.66
C GLU A 4 34.96 36.21 -55.23
N ALA A 5 35.62 35.64 -54.21
CA ALA A 5 36.62 34.57 -54.13
C ALA A 5 36.93 34.17 -52.65
N TYR A 6 37.84 33.19 -52.54
CA TYR A 6 38.68 32.77 -51.40
C TYR A 6 38.07 31.76 -50.42
N GLY A 7 38.54 30.51 -50.28
CA GLY A 7 39.78 29.85 -50.69
C GLY A 7 40.59 29.45 -49.47
N ALA A 8 40.70 28.14 -49.18
CA ALA A 8 41.92 27.44 -48.76
C ALA A 8 41.60 26.03 -48.22
N SER A 9 42.15 25.04 -48.92
CA SER A 9 42.34 23.66 -48.49
C SER A 9 43.23 23.60 -47.25
N THR A 10 42.84 22.83 -46.24
CA THR A 10 43.78 22.30 -45.24
C THR A 10 43.33 20.93 -44.74
N VAL A 11 44.00 19.90 -45.28
CA VAL A 11 44.37 18.62 -44.68
C VAL A 11 43.81 18.38 -43.26
N LEU A 12 42.72 17.61 -43.15
CA LEU A 12 42.33 16.99 -41.88
C LEU A 12 43.02 15.64 -41.75
N THR A 13 44.08 15.67 -40.96
CA THR A 13 44.87 14.53 -40.50
C THR A 13 43.98 13.57 -39.72
N ASN A 14 44.02 12.29 -40.09
CA ASN A 14 43.45 11.19 -39.34
C ASN A 14 44.11 11.08 -37.95
N LEU A 15 43.54 11.76 -36.95
CA LEU A 15 43.85 11.51 -35.54
C LEU A 15 43.08 10.29 -35.07
N PHE A 16 43.70 9.12 -35.26
CA PHE A 16 43.38 7.90 -34.53
C PHE A 16 43.61 8.14 -33.03
N ILE A 17 42.57 8.54 -32.32
CA ILE A 17 42.53 8.44 -30.86
C ILE A 17 42.43 6.95 -30.54
N LYS A 18 43.56 6.34 -30.15
CA LYS A 18 43.59 5.03 -29.48
C LYS A 18 42.66 5.12 -28.26
N LYS A 19 41.45 4.56 -28.38
CA LYS A 19 40.62 4.24 -27.22
C LYS A 19 41.43 3.27 -26.36
N THR A 20 41.97 3.77 -25.26
CA THR A 20 42.43 2.93 -24.15
C THR A 20 41.29 2.01 -23.77
N THR A 21 41.46 0.72 -24.03
CA THR A 21 40.61 -0.37 -23.54
C THR A 21 40.67 -0.34 -22.02
N ARG A 22 39.74 0.40 -21.38
CA ARG A 22 39.47 0.25 -19.95
C ARG A 22 39.12 -1.22 -19.73
N LYS A 23 39.92 -1.94 -18.94
CA LYS A 23 39.56 -3.27 -18.43
C LYS A 23 38.16 -3.15 -17.84
N ARG A 24 37.21 -3.90 -18.39
CA ARG A 24 35.82 -3.91 -17.93
C ARG A 24 35.82 -4.56 -16.55
N GLU A 25 35.60 -3.77 -15.50
CA GLU A 25 35.56 -4.26 -14.11
C GLU A 25 34.49 -5.35 -13.97
N SER A 26 34.78 -6.38 -13.16
CA SER A 26 33.82 -7.45 -12.90
C SER A 26 32.54 -6.88 -12.25
N PRO A 27 31.37 -7.52 -12.47
CA PRO A 27 30.13 -7.22 -11.74
C PRO A 27 30.34 -7.10 -10.23
N GLU A 28 31.10 -8.04 -9.67
CA GLU A 28 31.54 -8.10 -8.28
C GLU A 28 32.28 -6.83 -7.84
N GLN A 29 33.35 -6.45 -8.55
CA GLN A 29 34.14 -5.27 -8.18
C GLN A 29 33.30 -3.99 -8.23
N ARG A 30 32.45 -3.87 -9.26
CA ARG A 30 31.52 -2.74 -9.40
C ARG A 30 30.49 -2.69 -8.28
N ALA A 31 30.05 -3.83 -7.76
CA ALA A 31 29.16 -3.89 -6.61
C ALA A 31 29.86 -3.44 -5.33
N LEU A 32 31.10 -3.90 -5.10
CA LEU A 32 31.89 -3.52 -3.93
C LEU A 32 32.20 -2.02 -3.91
N ASP A 33 32.65 -1.45 -5.03
CA ASP A 33 32.97 -0.03 -5.14
C ASP A 33 31.70 0.84 -4.94
N ARG A 34 30.56 0.38 -5.46
CA ARG A 34 29.27 1.03 -5.21
C ARG A 34 28.80 0.92 -3.77
N LEU A 35 28.94 -0.23 -3.13
CA LEU A 35 28.57 -0.39 -1.72
C LEU A 35 29.39 0.54 -0.82
N LYS A 36 30.70 0.66 -1.08
CA LYS A 36 31.57 1.63 -0.39
C LYS A 36 31.08 3.06 -0.63
N SER A 37 30.88 3.46 -1.89
CA SER A 37 30.41 4.84 -2.18
C SER A 37 29.03 5.15 -1.63
N PHE A 38 28.12 4.16 -1.57
CA PHE A 38 26.79 4.34 -1.00
C PHE A 38 26.80 4.38 0.54
N ASN A 39 27.82 3.78 1.15
CA ASN A 39 28.03 3.64 2.59
C ASN A 39 26.76 3.25 3.37
N VAL A 40 26.05 2.25 2.86
CA VAL A 40 24.75 1.82 3.40
C VAL A 40 24.94 1.12 4.74
N GLY A 41 24.16 1.50 5.76
CA GLY A 41 24.28 0.90 7.10
C GLY A 41 23.61 -0.46 7.26
N SER A 42 22.57 -0.75 6.46
CA SER A 42 21.80 -1.98 6.60
C SER A 42 21.08 -2.39 5.33
N ALA A 43 20.72 -3.67 5.25
CA ALA A 43 19.87 -4.23 4.21
C ALA A 43 18.85 -5.20 4.82
N ASN A 44 17.73 -5.45 4.13
CA ASN A 44 16.92 -6.64 4.38
C ASN A 44 17.49 -7.81 3.58
N ALA A 45 17.51 -8.99 4.17
CA ALA A 45 18.06 -10.20 3.57
C ALA A 45 16.95 -11.22 3.31
N THR A 46 16.88 -11.72 2.08
CA THR A 46 16.02 -12.84 1.70
C THR A 46 16.89 -13.98 1.19
N LEU A 47 16.68 -15.19 1.71
CA LEU A 47 17.30 -16.38 1.15
C LEU A 47 16.54 -16.77 -0.12
N ILE A 48 17.23 -16.73 -1.26
CA ILE A 48 16.64 -17.00 -2.58
C ILE A 48 17.11 -18.31 -3.20
N GLU A 49 18.21 -18.89 -2.72
CA GLU A 49 18.71 -20.18 -3.19
C GLU A 49 19.45 -20.92 -2.07
N SER A 50 19.20 -22.22 -1.95
CA SER A 50 19.92 -23.12 -1.04
C SER A 50 21.30 -23.50 -1.63
N PRO A 51 22.20 -24.15 -0.85
CA PRO A 51 23.47 -24.64 -1.37
C PRO A 51 23.31 -25.71 -2.46
N THR A 52 22.16 -26.38 -2.52
CA THR A 52 21.85 -27.40 -3.53
C THR A 52 21.26 -26.81 -4.81
N GLY A 53 21.12 -25.49 -4.89
CA GLY A 53 20.53 -24.79 -6.03
C GLY A 53 19.00 -24.78 -6.02
N GLU A 54 18.37 -25.17 -4.91
CA GLU A 54 16.92 -25.13 -4.79
C GLU A 54 16.46 -23.69 -4.53
N PRO A 55 15.50 -23.17 -5.30
CA PRO A 55 14.97 -21.84 -5.08
C PRO A 55 14.29 -21.76 -3.70
N GLN A 56 14.57 -20.68 -2.99
CA GLN A 56 14.00 -20.35 -1.69
C GLN A 56 13.29 -18.99 -1.77
N ASP A 57 12.42 -18.70 -0.82
CA ASP A 57 11.83 -17.37 -0.64
C ASP A 57 11.58 -17.14 0.86
N LEU A 58 12.68 -17.14 1.62
CA LEU A 58 12.63 -17.00 3.08
C LEU A 58 13.17 -15.64 3.48
N ASP A 59 12.30 -14.79 4.02
CA ASP A 59 12.69 -13.51 4.62
C ASP A 59 13.44 -13.76 5.92
N LEU A 60 14.71 -13.35 5.95
CA LEU A 60 15.57 -13.46 7.12
C LEU A 60 15.55 -12.19 7.97
N GLY A 61 14.82 -11.16 7.54
CA GLY A 61 14.78 -9.87 8.20
C GLY A 61 16.00 -9.00 7.90
N ARG A 62 16.31 -8.09 8.81
CA ARG A 62 17.34 -7.07 8.60
C ARG A 62 18.73 -7.59 8.96
N VAL A 63 19.72 -7.15 8.19
CA VAL A 63 21.16 -7.28 8.46
C VAL A 63 21.80 -5.89 8.48
N LEU A 64 22.85 -5.74 9.30
CA LEU A 64 23.70 -4.55 9.32
C LEU A 64 24.99 -4.86 8.58
N PHE A 65 25.48 -3.92 7.76
CA PHE A 65 26.81 -4.05 7.15
C PHE A 65 27.86 -3.72 8.20
N PHE A 66 28.90 -4.54 8.31
CA PHE A 66 30.05 -4.18 9.12
C PHE A 66 30.83 -3.06 8.44
N LYS A 67 31.33 -2.15 9.25
CA LYS A 67 32.10 -0.98 8.88
C LYS A 67 33.34 -0.86 9.75
N SER A 68 34.42 -0.35 9.17
CA SER A 68 35.66 0.04 9.84
C SER A 68 36.14 1.35 9.21
N GLY A 69 36.59 2.30 10.02
CA GLY A 69 36.90 3.66 9.57
C GLY A 69 35.69 4.44 9.05
N GLY A 70 34.46 4.04 9.39
CA GLY A 70 33.21 4.64 8.93
C GLY A 70 32.72 4.18 7.55
N ASP A 71 33.49 3.34 6.86
CA ASP A 71 33.13 2.77 5.55
C ASP A 71 32.78 1.30 5.65
N VAL A 72 31.94 0.81 4.73
CA VAL A 72 31.62 -0.63 4.60
C VAL A 72 32.90 -1.45 4.48
N LEU A 73 33.07 -2.41 5.39
CA LEU A 73 34.21 -3.29 5.44
C LEU A 73 34.20 -4.24 4.23
N VAL A 74 35.26 -4.15 3.44
CA VAL A 74 35.47 -5.00 2.26
C VAL A 74 36.87 -5.60 2.32
N GLU A 75 36.93 -6.92 2.35
CA GLU A 75 38.17 -7.70 2.40
C GLU A 75 38.05 -8.90 1.45
N ASP A 76 39.09 -9.20 0.68
CA ASP A 76 39.12 -10.35 -0.26
C ASP A 76 37.89 -10.47 -1.17
N ARG A 77 37.41 -9.31 -1.64
CA ARG A 77 36.18 -9.16 -2.45
C ARG A 77 34.89 -9.63 -1.78
N SER A 78 34.93 -9.74 -0.47
CA SER A 78 33.78 -10.02 0.38
C SER A 78 33.37 -8.78 1.15
N ILE A 79 32.12 -8.79 1.56
CA ILE A 79 31.56 -7.87 2.54
C ILE A 79 31.09 -8.69 3.74
N PHE A 80 30.90 -8.01 4.86
CA PHE A 80 30.50 -8.66 6.09
C PHE A 80 29.19 -8.07 6.59
N VAL A 81 28.30 -8.95 7.06
CA VAL A 81 27.00 -8.55 7.59
C VAL A 81 26.70 -9.26 8.91
N THR A 82 25.89 -8.64 9.77
CA THR A 82 25.44 -9.28 11.02
C THR A 82 24.54 -10.49 10.77
N MET A 83 24.23 -11.22 11.84
CA MET A 83 23.13 -12.18 11.80
C MET A 83 21.81 -11.47 11.47
N PRO A 84 21.01 -12.00 10.53
CA PRO A 84 19.68 -11.47 10.24
C PRO A 84 18.73 -11.51 11.45
N ASP A 85 17.98 -10.44 11.68
CA ASP A 85 17.07 -10.28 12.85
C ASP A 85 15.94 -11.33 12.91
N GLY A 86 15.52 -11.87 11.76
CA GLY A 86 14.47 -12.87 11.65
C GLY A 86 14.90 -14.28 12.09
N LEU A 87 16.19 -14.49 12.36
CA LEU A 87 16.72 -15.76 12.84
C LEU A 87 16.69 -15.82 14.38
N THR A 88 15.64 -16.43 14.94
CA THR A 88 15.57 -16.72 16.38
C THR A 88 16.24 -18.05 16.73
N THR A 89 16.84 -18.12 17.93
CA THR A 89 17.51 -19.33 18.46
C THR A 89 16.58 -20.54 18.59
N GLU A 90 15.26 -20.33 18.64
CA GLU A 90 14.25 -21.38 18.79
C GLU A 90 13.95 -22.12 17.48
N ASN A 91 14.26 -21.54 16.31
CA ASN A 91 13.93 -22.10 15.00
C ASN A 91 15.03 -22.98 14.37
N ASN A 92 16.08 -23.37 15.11
CA ASN A 92 17.30 -23.99 14.54
C ASN A 92 17.89 -23.17 13.35
N GLY A 93 17.55 -21.88 13.26
CA GLY A 93 17.75 -21.03 12.10
C GLY A 93 19.13 -20.40 12.11
N ARG A 94 20.13 -21.12 11.61
CA ARG A 94 21.36 -20.51 11.09
C ARG A 94 21.20 -20.50 9.57
N LEU A 95 21.83 -19.55 8.87
CA LEU A 95 22.26 -19.82 7.48
C LEU A 95 23.01 -21.15 7.51
N LYS A 96 22.45 -22.17 6.84
CA LYS A 96 22.74 -23.57 7.20
C LYS A 96 24.05 -24.05 6.58
N ALA A 97 24.52 -23.39 5.52
CA ALA A 97 25.68 -23.84 4.77
C ALA A 97 26.31 -22.72 3.92
N GLU A 98 27.60 -22.88 3.65
CA GLU A 98 28.31 -22.13 2.62
C GLU A 98 27.67 -22.41 1.26
N GLY A 99 27.51 -21.38 0.43
CA GLY A 99 26.91 -21.48 -0.89
C GLY A 99 25.47 -20.98 -1.02
N GLU A 100 24.77 -20.72 0.08
CA GLU A 100 23.45 -20.07 0.06
C GLU A 100 23.49 -18.70 -0.64
N ILE A 101 22.45 -18.37 -1.42
CA ILE A 101 22.34 -17.06 -2.08
C ILE A 101 21.35 -16.18 -1.33
N LEU A 102 21.87 -15.06 -0.85
CA LEU A 102 21.11 -14.00 -0.22
C LEU A 102 20.86 -12.87 -1.22
N ARG A 103 19.60 -12.48 -1.31
CA ARG A 103 19.21 -11.20 -1.88
C ARG A 103 19.23 -10.14 -0.79
N LEU A 104 20.17 -9.21 -0.90
CA LEU A 104 20.20 -8.01 -0.09
C LEU A 104 19.39 -6.92 -0.76
N TRP A 105 18.53 -6.29 0.04
CA TRP A 105 17.68 -5.20 -0.38
C TRP A 105 17.94 -3.99 0.52
N PHE A 106 18.22 -2.83 -0.07
CA PHE A 106 18.52 -1.62 0.70
C PHE A 106 18.15 -0.35 -0.06
N LEU A 107 18.06 0.76 0.69
CA LEU A 107 17.81 2.08 0.15
C LEU A 107 19.12 2.86 0.02
N TYR A 108 19.28 3.54 -1.11
CA TYR A 108 20.29 4.60 -1.26
C TYR A 108 19.64 5.75 -2.04
N ASP A 109 19.73 6.98 -1.52
CA ASP A 109 19.00 8.15 -2.03
C ASP A 109 17.49 7.89 -2.22
N ARG A 110 16.87 7.17 -1.27
CA ARG A 110 15.44 6.79 -1.28
C ARG A 110 15.03 5.93 -2.48
N ILE A 111 16.00 5.33 -3.16
CA ILE A 111 15.79 4.45 -4.30
C ILE A 111 16.09 3.01 -3.87
N PRO A 112 15.15 2.06 -4.05
CA PRO A 112 15.39 0.67 -3.71
C PRO A 112 16.41 0.06 -4.66
N ARG A 113 17.36 -0.64 -4.05
CA ARG A 113 18.46 -1.34 -4.71
C ARG A 113 18.52 -2.76 -4.22
N VAL A 114 18.95 -3.63 -5.11
CA VAL A 114 19.12 -5.06 -4.84
C VAL A 114 20.53 -5.48 -5.22
N LEU A 115 21.07 -6.38 -4.41
CA LEU A 115 22.33 -7.06 -4.61
C LEU A 115 22.19 -8.51 -4.19
N ASP A 116 22.47 -9.44 -5.09
CA ASP A 116 22.54 -10.85 -4.75
C ASP A 116 23.99 -11.22 -4.36
N CYS A 117 24.12 -11.92 -3.24
CA CYS A 117 25.38 -12.31 -2.61
C CYS A 117 25.37 -13.79 -2.26
N GLN A 118 26.51 -14.46 -2.41
CA GLN A 118 26.73 -15.81 -1.92
C GLN A 118 27.29 -15.78 -0.49
N VAL A 119 26.75 -16.62 0.39
CA VAL A 119 27.27 -16.82 1.75
C VAL A 119 28.52 -17.67 1.66
N LEU A 120 29.65 -17.12 2.11
CA LEU A 120 30.92 -17.84 2.16
C LEU A 120 31.12 -18.56 3.48
N GLY A 121 30.54 -18.04 4.56
CA GLY A 121 30.68 -18.64 5.88
C GLY A 121 30.45 -17.63 7.00
N ARG A 122 30.73 -18.07 8.22
CA ARG A 122 30.70 -17.20 9.40
C ARG A 122 31.99 -16.41 9.51
N ALA A 123 31.85 -15.16 9.93
CA ALA A 123 32.97 -14.27 10.19
C ALA A 123 33.03 -13.88 11.66
N HIS A 124 34.25 -13.93 12.21
CA HIS A 124 34.61 -13.37 13.51
C HIS A 124 35.63 -12.27 13.27
N LEU A 125 35.22 -11.02 13.43
CA LEU A 125 35.96 -9.82 13.10
C LEU A 125 36.60 -9.25 14.37
N THR A 126 37.58 -9.96 14.92
CA THR A 126 38.28 -9.57 16.17
C THR A 126 39.39 -8.54 15.95
N ASP A 127 39.86 -8.40 14.71
CA ASP A 127 41.07 -7.63 14.40
C ASP A 127 40.77 -6.15 14.09
N TYR A 128 39.51 -5.74 14.17
CA TYR A 128 39.02 -4.41 13.83
C TYR A 128 38.61 -3.65 15.11
N PRO A 129 39.46 -2.76 15.65
CA PRO A 129 39.20 -2.09 16.93
C PRO A 129 38.08 -1.04 16.86
N ASP A 130 37.75 -0.56 15.67
CA ASP A 130 36.73 0.44 15.37
C ASP A 130 35.52 -0.14 14.63
N LEU A 131 35.31 -1.45 14.79
CA LEU A 131 34.26 -2.17 14.08
C LEU A 131 32.86 -1.72 14.52
N ASN A 132 32.02 -1.45 13.53
CA ASN A 132 30.61 -1.16 13.71
C ASN A 132 29.76 -2.07 12.82
N PRO A 133 28.82 -2.88 13.35
CA PRO A 133 28.48 -3.05 14.77
C PRO A 133 29.59 -3.71 15.60
N ALA A 134 29.67 -3.37 16.89
CA ALA A 134 30.70 -3.87 17.80
C ALA A 134 30.59 -5.38 18.15
N SER A 135 29.55 -6.08 17.66
CA SER A 135 29.34 -7.50 17.96
C SER A 135 30.44 -8.41 17.41
N GLY A 136 31.16 -7.97 16.37
CA GLY A 136 32.28 -8.70 15.77
C GLY A 136 31.92 -10.08 15.22
N THR A 137 30.65 -10.44 15.14
CA THR A 137 30.20 -11.78 14.74
C THR A 137 29.09 -11.67 13.70
N GLY A 138 29.27 -12.36 12.57
CA GLY A 138 28.29 -12.36 11.50
C GLY A 138 28.65 -13.32 10.37
N TYR A 139 28.40 -12.88 9.14
CA TYR A 139 28.58 -13.67 7.93
C TYR A 139 29.45 -12.93 6.93
N GLN A 140 30.39 -13.67 6.34
CA GLN A 140 31.13 -13.23 5.16
C GLN A 140 30.31 -13.60 3.93
N ILE A 141 30.05 -12.61 3.08
CA ILE A 141 29.28 -12.79 1.86
C ILE A 141 30.00 -12.16 0.67
N ARG A 142 29.80 -12.71 -0.53
CA ARG A 142 30.43 -12.24 -1.77
C ARG A 142 29.37 -11.79 -2.77
N PRO A 143 29.42 -10.56 -3.29
CA PRO A 143 28.56 -10.14 -4.40
C PRO A 143 28.71 -11.04 -5.63
N ILE A 144 27.60 -11.54 -6.15
CA ILE A 144 27.57 -12.31 -7.41
C ILE A 144 26.88 -11.53 -8.55
N THR A 145 26.22 -10.42 -8.22
CA THR A 145 25.56 -9.52 -9.17
C THR A 145 26.05 -8.08 -8.98
N GLU A 146 25.77 -7.21 -9.95
CA GLU A 146 25.90 -5.75 -9.75
C GLU A 146 24.78 -5.23 -8.86
N ILE A 147 24.99 -4.10 -8.18
CA ILE A 147 23.87 -3.41 -7.52
C ILE A 147 22.91 -2.87 -8.58
N ILE A 148 21.70 -3.41 -8.60
CA ILE A 148 20.65 -3.05 -9.55
C ILE A 148 19.69 -2.06 -8.88
N LYS A 149 19.42 -0.96 -9.58
CA LYS A 149 18.29 -0.09 -9.25
C LYS A 149 17.00 -0.84 -9.59
N GLN A 150 16.19 -1.18 -8.59
CA GLN A 150 14.94 -1.90 -8.82
C GLN A 150 13.86 -1.03 -9.47
N ASP A 151 13.92 0.31 -9.32
CA ASP A 151 12.82 1.18 -9.75
C ASP A 151 13.20 2.19 -10.85
N LYS A 152 12.59 2.05 -12.04
CA LYS A 152 12.64 3.03 -13.14
C LYS A 152 11.46 4.02 -13.12
N ARG A 153 10.55 3.92 -12.15
CA ARG A 153 9.30 4.68 -12.10
C ARG A 153 9.49 6.04 -11.42
N ASN A 154 8.58 6.96 -11.71
CA ASN A 154 8.56 8.31 -11.13
C ASN A 154 8.09 8.34 -9.67
N SER A 155 7.42 7.27 -9.20
CA SER A 155 6.91 7.15 -7.84
C SER A 155 7.20 5.76 -7.28
N LEU A 156 7.63 5.71 -6.01
CA LEU A 156 7.84 4.47 -5.27
C LEU A 156 6.56 3.63 -5.22
N ARG A 157 6.71 2.31 -5.06
CA ARG A 157 5.60 1.40 -4.76
C ARG A 157 5.86 0.70 -3.44
N PHE A 158 4.81 0.59 -2.63
CA PHE A 158 4.84 -0.17 -1.40
C PHE A 158 4.12 -1.52 -1.59
N SER A 159 4.83 -2.59 -1.28
CA SER A 159 4.45 -3.99 -1.43
C SER A 159 3.63 -4.49 -0.25
N HIS A 160 2.40 -4.91 -0.51
CA HIS A 160 1.56 -5.61 0.45
C HIS A 160 2.00 -7.04 0.73
N ARG A 161 2.90 -7.59 -0.10
CA ARG A 161 3.50 -8.92 0.05
C ARG A 161 5.03 -8.80 -0.06
N PRO A 162 5.82 -9.40 0.84
CA PRO A 162 7.27 -9.49 0.65
C PRO A 162 7.62 -10.22 -0.66
N GLY A 163 8.81 -9.95 -1.24
CA GLY A 163 9.38 -10.75 -2.34
C GLY A 163 9.27 -10.21 -3.78
N GLY A 164 8.52 -9.12 -4.04
CA GLY A 164 8.16 -8.69 -5.40
C GLY A 164 8.95 -7.53 -6.05
N GLY A 165 10.10 -7.13 -5.50
CA GLY A 165 10.90 -5.99 -6.02
C GLY A 165 10.36 -4.58 -5.69
N ALA A 166 9.22 -4.46 -4.98
CA ALA A 166 8.70 -3.22 -4.41
C ALA A 166 9.13 -3.06 -2.93
N LEU A 167 9.18 -1.83 -2.40
CA LEU A 167 9.46 -1.56 -0.97
C LEU A 167 8.48 -2.38 -0.13
N PRO A 168 8.86 -3.29 0.78
CA PRO A 168 7.88 -3.91 1.65
C PRO A 168 7.10 -2.80 2.37
N VAL A 169 5.76 -2.92 2.38
CA VAL A 169 4.98 -2.07 3.27
C VAL A 169 5.42 -2.45 4.66
N TYR A 170 6.00 -1.48 5.36
CA TYR A 170 6.05 -1.49 6.81
C TYR A 170 4.65 -1.91 7.30
N PRO A 171 4.50 -3.04 8.04
CA PRO A 171 3.19 -3.59 8.44
C PRO A 171 2.27 -2.62 9.20
N GLN A 172 2.77 -1.41 9.46
CA GLN A 172 2.13 -0.21 9.97
C GLN A 172 0.96 0.31 9.12
N ILE A 173 0.95 0.14 7.78
CA ILE A 173 -0.21 0.56 6.95
C ILE A 173 -0.56 -0.51 5.93
N LEU A 174 -1.63 -1.26 6.15
CA LEU A 174 -2.18 -2.16 5.14
C LEU A 174 -3.55 -1.66 4.67
N PHE A 175 -4.08 -2.30 3.65
CA PHE A 175 -5.38 -2.06 3.04
C PHE A 175 -6.07 -3.38 2.76
N ASP A 176 -7.31 -3.51 3.20
CA ASP A 176 -8.24 -4.44 2.56
C ASP A 176 -8.86 -3.73 1.36
N CYS A 177 -8.81 -4.35 0.18
CA CYS A 177 -9.32 -3.77 -1.06
C CYS A 177 -10.51 -4.57 -1.54
N PHE A 178 -11.60 -3.89 -1.90
CA PHE A 178 -12.78 -4.49 -2.50
C PHE A 178 -13.07 -3.83 -3.84
N VAL A 179 -13.50 -4.65 -4.81
CA VAL A 179 -13.92 -4.16 -6.13
C VAL A 179 -15.41 -4.35 -6.31
N THR A 180 -16.06 -3.30 -6.79
CA THR A 180 -17.47 -3.29 -7.18
C THR A 180 -17.58 -2.85 -8.64
N LEU A 181 -18.38 -3.58 -9.42
CA LEU A 181 -18.64 -3.23 -10.81
C LEU A 181 -19.54 -2.02 -10.92
N THR A 182 -19.25 -1.20 -11.92
CA THR A 182 -20.11 -0.10 -12.33
C THR A 182 -20.70 -0.40 -13.71
N ASN A 183 -21.70 0.37 -14.10
CA ASN A 183 -22.22 0.41 -15.48
C ASN A 183 -21.43 1.34 -16.40
N LEU A 184 -20.29 1.88 -15.95
CA LEU A 184 -19.52 2.86 -16.68
C LEU A 184 -18.41 2.19 -17.49
N GLU A 185 -18.18 2.74 -18.67
CA GLU A 185 -17.10 2.35 -19.56
C GLU A 185 -16.21 3.57 -19.81
N PHE A 186 -14.91 3.34 -19.97
CA PHE A 186 -13.99 4.39 -20.36
C PHE A 186 -14.29 4.83 -21.80
N PRO A 187 -14.46 6.13 -22.03
CA PRO A 187 -14.72 6.61 -23.38
C PRO A 187 -13.50 6.36 -24.25
N SER A 188 -13.73 6.05 -25.54
CA SER A 188 -12.65 5.91 -26.53
C SER A 188 -11.88 7.22 -26.74
N GLU A 189 -12.53 8.36 -26.51
CA GLU A 189 -11.93 9.71 -26.57
C GLU A 189 -12.39 10.57 -25.38
N GLY A 190 -11.45 11.30 -24.77
CA GLY A 190 -11.74 12.23 -23.67
C GLY A 190 -11.76 11.59 -22.27
N ALA A 191 -12.41 12.26 -21.33
CA ALA A 191 -12.58 11.81 -19.95
C ALA A 191 -14.06 11.50 -19.66
N LEU A 192 -14.33 10.74 -18.59
CA LEU A 192 -15.70 10.62 -18.08
C LEU A 192 -16.25 12.01 -17.75
N SER A 193 -17.56 12.17 -17.91
CA SER A 193 -18.26 13.34 -17.39
C SER A 193 -17.94 13.50 -15.91
N ALA A 194 -17.59 14.73 -15.50
CA ALA A 194 -17.35 15.06 -14.10
C ALA A 194 -18.60 14.84 -13.22
N ARG A 195 -19.79 14.74 -13.83
CA ARG A 195 -21.03 14.39 -13.15
C ARG A 195 -21.51 13.04 -13.68
N ILE A 196 -21.51 12.03 -12.80
CA ILE A 196 -21.93 10.67 -13.13
C ILE A 196 -23.23 10.38 -12.38
N GLU A 197 -24.33 11.00 -12.84
CA GLU A 197 -25.62 10.96 -12.14
C GLU A 197 -26.24 9.54 -12.09
N GLU A 198 -25.89 8.70 -13.07
CA GLU A 198 -26.46 7.36 -13.26
C GLU A 198 -25.47 6.22 -12.99
N MET A 199 -24.44 6.45 -12.16
CA MET A 199 -23.56 5.33 -11.76
C MET A 199 -24.39 4.29 -11.01
N LYS A 200 -24.55 3.12 -11.63
CA LYS A 200 -25.17 1.94 -11.03
C LYS A 200 -24.07 0.98 -10.63
N ILE A 201 -24.03 0.66 -9.34
CA ILE A 201 -23.15 -0.36 -8.82
C ILE A 201 -23.83 -1.73 -8.91
N LYS A 202 -23.07 -2.74 -9.33
CA LYS A 202 -23.49 -4.15 -9.31
C LYS A 202 -22.65 -4.86 -8.26
N PRO A 203 -23.14 -5.04 -7.02
CA PRO A 203 -22.34 -5.65 -5.96
C PRO A 203 -22.02 -7.12 -6.26
N TYR A 204 -20.93 -7.63 -5.69
CA TYR A 204 -20.54 -9.04 -5.81
C TYR A 204 -21.41 -9.92 -4.92
N ARG A 205 -21.48 -9.58 -3.62
CA ARG A 205 -22.43 -10.19 -2.70
C ARG A 205 -23.79 -9.52 -2.89
N ARG A 206 -24.86 -10.30 -3.03
CA ARG A 206 -26.19 -9.71 -2.87
C ARG A 206 -26.26 -9.12 -1.47
N PRO A 207 -26.68 -7.86 -1.30
CA PRO A 207 -27.06 -7.37 0.01
C PRO A 207 -28.00 -8.40 0.59
N LYS A 208 -27.73 -8.91 1.81
CA LYS A 208 -28.58 -9.92 2.46
C LYS A 208 -30.01 -9.45 2.27
N GLU A 209 -30.77 -10.17 1.44
CA GLU A 209 -32.11 -9.74 1.04
C GLU A 209 -32.83 -9.43 2.35
N LYS A 210 -33.34 -8.18 2.44
CA LYS A 210 -34.29 -7.81 3.48
C LYS A 210 -35.24 -8.98 3.57
N ARG A 211 -35.30 -9.71 4.69
CA ARG A 211 -36.41 -10.64 4.93
C ARG A 211 -37.64 -9.78 4.74
N SER A 212 -38.30 -9.94 3.59
CA SER A 212 -39.41 -9.12 3.16
C SER A 212 -40.43 -9.15 4.29
N GLY A 213 -40.59 -8.02 4.99
CA GLY A 213 -41.47 -7.90 6.17
C GLY A 213 -40.80 -7.58 7.51
N THR A 214 -39.47 -7.55 7.62
CA THR A 214 -38.82 -7.07 8.86
C THR A 214 -38.75 -5.54 8.89
N LEU A 215 -39.60 -4.92 9.72
CA LEU A 215 -39.55 -3.49 10.02
C LEU A 215 -38.16 -3.11 10.57
N PHE A 216 -37.66 -1.93 10.21
CA PHE A 216 -36.43 -1.40 10.79
C PHE A 216 -36.52 -1.35 12.32
N SER A 217 -35.58 -2.02 12.99
CA SER A 217 -35.47 -2.01 14.45
C SER A 217 -34.10 -1.46 14.84
N GLY A 218 -34.10 -0.23 15.36
CA GLY A 218 -32.89 0.42 15.86
C GLY A 218 -32.22 -0.37 16.99
N GLU A 219 -33.01 -0.99 17.87
CA GLU A 219 -32.51 -1.82 18.97
C GLU A 219 -31.76 -3.06 18.46
N SER A 220 -32.31 -3.75 17.48
CA SER A 220 -31.66 -4.92 16.89
C SER A 220 -30.37 -4.54 16.15
N LEU A 221 -30.33 -3.36 15.51
CA LEU A 221 -29.11 -2.84 14.88
C LEU A 221 -28.06 -2.50 15.93
N VAL A 222 -28.45 -1.78 17.00
CA VAL A 222 -27.54 -1.46 18.11
C VAL A 222 -26.97 -2.73 18.75
N GLY A 223 -27.78 -3.77 18.93
CA GLY A 223 -27.33 -5.08 19.41
C GLY A 223 -26.24 -5.67 18.52
N ARG A 224 -26.51 -5.83 17.21
CA ARG A 224 -25.54 -6.36 16.24
C ARG A 224 -24.26 -5.53 16.17
N PHE A 225 -24.39 -4.21 16.18
CA PHE A 225 -23.27 -3.28 16.19
C PHE A 225 -22.40 -3.47 17.44
N LYS A 226 -23.01 -3.53 18.64
CA LYS A 226 -22.27 -3.75 19.89
C LYS A 226 -21.55 -5.11 19.87
N ASP A 227 -22.19 -6.15 19.37
CA ASP A 227 -21.60 -7.48 19.31
C ASP A 227 -20.44 -7.56 18.31
N ALA A 228 -20.57 -6.92 17.14
CA ALA A 228 -19.47 -6.73 16.19
C ALA A 228 -18.28 -6.01 16.85
N MET A 229 -18.53 -4.91 17.57
CA MET A 229 -17.49 -4.16 18.27
C MET A 229 -16.84 -4.93 19.41
N LYS A 230 -17.60 -5.74 20.16
CA LYS A 230 -17.04 -6.60 21.22
C LYS A 230 -16.08 -7.66 20.65
N GLY A 231 -16.38 -8.17 19.45
CA GLY A 231 -15.54 -9.13 18.73
C GLY A 231 -14.18 -8.56 18.29
N ASN A 232 -14.06 -7.23 18.20
CA ASN A 232 -12.80 -6.57 17.87
C ASN A 232 -11.84 -6.53 19.07
N LEU A 233 -10.53 -6.45 18.75
CA LEU A 233 -9.48 -6.11 19.72
C LEU A 233 -9.77 -4.74 20.32
N ALA A 234 -9.34 -4.49 21.56
CA ALA A 234 -9.65 -3.25 22.28
C ALA A 234 -9.32 -1.97 21.50
N ASN A 235 -8.17 -1.95 20.81
CA ASN A 235 -7.72 -0.80 20.01
C ASN A 235 -8.51 -0.61 18.69
N ASP A 236 -9.27 -1.63 18.27
CA ASP A 236 -10.08 -1.64 17.05
C ASP A 236 -11.59 -1.45 17.35
N ARG A 237 -11.95 -1.12 18.60
CA ARG A 237 -13.33 -0.82 19.02
C ARG A 237 -13.72 0.63 18.77
N THR A 238 -13.39 1.11 17.57
CA THR A 238 -13.58 2.49 17.15
C THR A 238 -14.42 2.55 15.87
N VAL A 239 -15.13 3.66 15.71
CA VAL A 239 -15.83 4.02 14.47
C VAL A 239 -15.14 5.21 13.84
N HIS A 240 -15.08 5.27 12.52
CA HIS A 240 -14.79 6.51 11.84
C HIS A 240 -16.10 7.29 11.64
N VAL A 241 -16.12 8.54 12.08
CA VAL A 241 -17.30 9.40 12.05
C VAL A 241 -17.14 10.41 10.92
N SER A 242 -18.17 10.51 10.08
CA SER A 242 -18.27 11.53 9.06
C SER A 242 -19.61 12.25 9.12
N LYS A 243 -19.65 13.51 8.68
CA LYS A 243 -20.84 14.36 8.67
C LYS A 243 -21.09 14.90 7.26
N PRO A 244 -22.24 14.62 6.63
CA PRO A 244 -22.65 15.33 5.42
C PRO A 244 -22.81 16.82 5.72
N HIS A 245 -22.21 17.67 4.89
CA HIS A 245 -22.24 19.12 5.05
C HIS A 245 -22.42 19.78 3.69
N PHE A 246 -23.32 20.76 3.63
CA PHE A 246 -23.50 21.58 2.44
C PHE A 246 -22.55 22.78 2.51
N GLU A 247 -21.58 22.82 1.61
CA GLU A 247 -20.62 23.92 1.51
C GLU A 247 -21.18 25.02 0.60
N GLU A 248 -21.73 26.08 1.22
CA GLU A 248 -22.40 27.18 0.52
C GLU A 248 -21.53 27.84 -0.56
N LYS A 249 -20.23 28.01 -0.29
CA LYS A 249 -19.29 28.67 -1.21
C LYS A 249 -19.10 27.92 -2.52
N LEU A 250 -19.12 26.58 -2.46
CA LEU A 250 -18.94 25.71 -3.61
C LEU A 250 -20.28 25.17 -4.14
N ASN A 251 -21.39 25.54 -3.47
CA ASN A 251 -22.74 25.09 -3.77
C ASN A 251 -22.82 23.56 -3.94
N LYS A 252 -22.17 22.82 -3.03
CA LYS A 252 -22.07 21.37 -3.10
C LYS A 252 -22.10 20.71 -1.73
N SER A 253 -22.61 19.49 -1.68
CA SER A 253 -22.56 18.66 -0.48
C SER A 253 -21.27 17.85 -0.43
N VAL A 254 -20.58 17.89 0.70
CA VAL A 254 -19.35 17.13 0.96
C VAL A 254 -19.53 16.25 2.19
N LEU A 255 -18.68 15.24 2.31
CA LEU A 255 -18.62 14.41 3.51
C LEU A 255 -17.42 14.86 4.35
N LEU A 256 -17.68 15.54 5.47
CA LEU A 256 -16.63 15.96 6.40
C LEU A 256 -16.15 14.76 7.22
N GLU A 257 -14.84 14.54 7.23
CA GLU A 257 -14.21 13.48 8.02
C GLU A 257 -13.90 14.02 9.42
N LEU A 258 -14.65 13.56 10.43
CA LEU A 258 -14.46 13.96 11.82
C LEU A 258 -13.45 13.06 12.55
N GLY A 259 -13.02 11.96 11.92
CA GLY A 259 -12.00 11.05 12.42
C GLY A 259 -12.56 9.89 13.25
N TYR A 260 -11.64 9.17 13.91
CA TYR A 260 -11.98 8.01 14.72
C TYR A 260 -12.52 8.39 16.10
N SER A 261 -13.49 7.62 16.57
CA SER A 261 -14.09 7.76 17.89
C SER A 261 -14.25 6.41 18.57
N ASP A 262 -13.98 6.39 19.87
CA ASP A 262 -14.24 5.24 20.74
C ASP A 262 -15.74 5.00 20.91
N VAL A 263 -16.13 3.73 20.88
CA VAL A 263 -17.48 3.30 21.24
C VAL A 263 -17.57 3.04 22.74
N LEU A 264 -18.59 3.61 23.38
CA LEU A 264 -18.80 3.55 24.82
C LEU A 264 -19.88 2.52 25.18
N GLY A 265 -19.87 2.04 26.43
CA GLY A 265 -20.93 1.18 26.95
C GLY A 265 -21.02 -0.21 26.31
N LEU A 266 -19.91 -0.70 25.72
CA LEU A 266 -19.83 -2.05 25.15
C LEU A 266 -19.95 -3.16 26.20
N SER A 267 -19.62 -2.90 27.47
CA SER A 267 -19.77 -3.84 28.57
C SER A 267 -21.20 -3.92 29.13
N SER A 268 -22.08 -2.97 28.78
CA SER A 268 -23.46 -2.97 29.26
C SER A 268 -24.29 -4.06 28.58
N GLN A 269 -25.08 -4.79 29.38
CA GLN A 269 -26.05 -5.76 28.88
C GLN A 269 -27.33 -5.11 28.32
N GLU A 270 -27.57 -3.83 28.60
CA GLU A 270 -28.70 -3.11 28.05
C GLU A 270 -28.48 -2.80 26.57
N VAL A 271 -29.30 -3.40 25.72
CA VAL A 271 -29.40 -3.07 24.31
C VAL A 271 -30.53 -2.05 24.16
N GLY A 272 -30.15 -0.77 24.20
CA GLY A 272 -31.08 0.32 23.89
C GLY A 272 -31.19 0.57 22.38
N ARG A 273 -31.90 1.65 22.03
CA ARG A 273 -32.02 2.14 20.64
C ARG A 273 -30.93 3.14 20.24
N THR A 274 -29.98 3.39 21.13
CA THR A 274 -28.95 4.43 20.97
C THR A 274 -27.55 3.86 21.15
N LEU A 275 -26.60 4.49 20.47
CA LEU A 275 -25.16 4.29 20.64
C LEU A 275 -24.56 5.49 21.37
N HIS A 276 -23.52 5.23 22.14
CA HIS A 276 -22.73 6.26 22.81
C HIS A 276 -21.33 6.20 22.27
N ILE A 277 -20.82 7.32 21.79
CA ILE A 277 -19.45 7.44 21.30
C ILE A 277 -18.79 8.67 21.92
N LYS A 278 -17.46 8.67 22.01
CA LYS A 278 -16.74 9.91 22.35
C LYS A 278 -16.99 10.95 21.27
N LYS A 279 -17.00 12.22 21.65
CA LYS A 279 -17.10 13.31 20.68
C LYS A 279 -15.80 13.35 19.86
N PRO A 280 -15.84 13.26 18.52
CA PRO A 280 -14.63 13.32 17.68
C PRO A 280 -13.84 14.61 17.91
N ILE A 281 -12.51 14.56 17.87
CA ILE A 281 -11.64 15.71 18.24
C ILE A 281 -11.98 16.98 17.44
N PRO A 282 -12.13 16.95 16.10
CA PRO A 282 -12.47 18.14 15.32
C PRO A 282 -13.78 18.79 15.75
N SER A 283 -14.73 18.00 16.27
CA SER A 283 -16.03 18.51 16.71
C SER A 283 -16.03 19.13 18.12
N ARG A 284 -14.91 19.07 18.86
CA ARG A 284 -14.77 19.67 20.20
C ARG A 284 -14.41 21.16 20.17
N THR A 285 -14.49 21.77 19.00
CA THR A 285 -14.32 23.21 18.83
C THR A 285 -15.34 24.01 19.65
N LYS A 286 -14.93 25.19 20.13
CA LYS A 286 -15.81 26.13 20.83
C LYS A 286 -16.65 26.97 19.86
N ASP A 287 -16.23 27.05 18.61
CA ASP A 287 -16.95 27.81 17.58
C ASP A 287 -18.11 26.97 17.03
N ARG A 288 -19.33 27.38 17.35
CA ARG A 288 -20.55 26.72 16.86
C ARG A 288 -20.80 26.93 15.36
N ARG A 289 -20.09 27.87 14.73
CA ARG A 289 -20.17 28.11 13.29
C ARG A 289 -19.22 27.22 12.50
N ASP A 290 -18.29 26.55 13.19
CA ASP A 290 -17.40 25.57 12.56
C ASP A 290 -18.25 24.42 11.99
N PRO A 291 -18.09 24.06 10.71
CA PRO A 291 -18.86 22.98 10.10
C PRO A 291 -18.63 21.61 10.77
N ASN A 292 -17.51 21.43 11.47
CA ASN A 292 -17.20 20.23 12.25
C ASN A 292 -17.94 20.17 13.59
N TYR A 293 -18.49 21.29 14.06
CA TYR A 293 -19.28 21.31 15.30
C TYR A 293 -20.53 20.45 15.14
N LEU A 294 -20.81 19.62 16.14
CA LEU A 294 -21.95 18.70 16.17
C LEU A 294 -23.10 19.28 17.00
N VAL A 295 -24.30 19.27 16.43
CA VAL A 295 -25.56 19.63 17.11
C VAL A 295 -26.56 18.48 17.10
N VAL A 296 -27.55 18.55 17.98
CA VAL A 296 -28.69 17.61 17.97
C VAL A 296 -29.43 17.72 16.63
N GLY A 297 -29.75 16.57 16.03
CA GLY A 297 -30.35 16.47 14.70
C GLY A 297 -29.35 16.31 13.55
N ASP A 298 -28.03 16.49 13.80
CA ASP A 298 -27.03 16.24 12.76
C ASP A 298 -27.05 14.76 12.35
N THR A 299 -27.02 14.54 11.03
CA THR A 299 -26.84 13.19 10.47
C THR A 299 -25.37 12.84 10.43
N LEU A 300 -25.03 11.63 10.89
CA LEU A 300 -23.68 11.10 10.91
C LEU A 300 -23.61 9.78 10.16
N VAL A 301 -22.55 9.61 9.37
CA VAL A 301 -22.22 8.37 8.68
C VAL A 301 -21.06 7.72 9.41
N LEU A 302 -21.32 6.53 9.98
CA LEU A 302 -20.33 5.77 10.72
C LEU A 302 -19.80 4.64 9.86
N HIS A 303 -18.47 4.51 9.80
CA HIS A 303 -17.81 3.37 9.18
C HIS A 303 -17.05 2.57 10.23
N TYR A 304 -17.17 1.25 10.20
CA TYR A 304 -16.44 0.37 11.09
C TYR A 304 -16.11 -0.97 10.45
N GLY A 305 -15.11 -1.65 11.01
CA GLY A 305 -14.81 -3.04 10.69
C GLY A 305 -15.27 -3.95 11.82
N ALA A 306 -15.72 -5.15 11.50
CA ALA A 306 -15.99 -6.22 12.45
C ALA A 306 -15.10 -7.40 12.10
N ARG A 307 -14.34 -7.90 13.08
CA ARG A 307 -13.48 -9.06 12.87
C ARG A 307 -14.29 -10.34 12.92
N SER A 308 -14.22 -11.13 11.86
CA SER A 308 -14.74 -12.49 11.80
C SER A 308 -13.97 -13.36 12.80
N THR A 309 -14.70 -14.03 13.69
CA THR A 309 -14.14 -14.95 14.69
C THR A 309 -13.58 -16.22 14.05
N PHE A 310 -14.01 -16.57 12.83
CA PHE A 310 -13.63 -17.82 12.17
C PHE A 310 -12.48 -17.66 11.18
N SER A 311 -12.55 -16.65 10.30
CA SER A 311 -11.52 -16.43 9.27
C SER A 311 -10.43 -15.45 9.71
N GLY A 312 -10.66 -14.68 10.78
CA GLY A 312 -9.78 -13.60 11.21
C GLY A 312 -9.83 -12.36 10.31
N ASP A 313 -10.58 -12.41 9.21
CA ASP A 313 -10.82 -11.32 8.29
C ASP A 313 -11.71 -10.24 8.89
N SER A 314 -11.68 -9.04 8.32
CA SER A 314 -12.58 -7.96 8.69
C SER A 314 -13.68 -7.80 7.64
N ASP A 315 -14.92 -7.80 8.10
CA ASP A 315 -16.07 -7.32 7.35
C ASP A 315 -16.26 -5.83 7.66
N TYR A 316 -16.71 -5.06 6.67
CA TYR A 316 -16.81 -3.60 6.78
C TYR A 316 -18.25 -3.13 6.64
N TYR A 317 -18.63 -2.14 7.44
CA TYR A 317 -20.01 -1.68 7.55
C TYR A 317 -20.10 -0.16 7.57
N GLN A 318 -21.19 0.34 6.99
CA GLN A 318 -21.66 1.72 7.08
C GLN A 318 -23.00 1.76 7.84
N VAL A 319 -23.14 2.67 8.80
CA VAL A 319 -24.39 2.93 9.52
C VAL A 319 -24.69 4.42 9.50
N VAL A 320 -25.92 4.78 9.11
CA VAL A 320 -26.41 6.16 9.18
C VAL A 320 -27.10 6.37 10.52
N THR A 321 -26.69 7.42 11.22
CA THR A 321 -27.19 7.78 12.54
C THR A 321 -27.54 9.26 12.61
N GLU A 322 -28.26 9.66 13.66
CA GLU A 322 -28.56 11.05 13.98
C GLU A 322 -28.16 11.36 15.42
N VAL A 323 -27.62 12.55 15.68
CA VAL A 323 -27.27 13.01 17.03
C VAL A 323 -28.56 13.24 17.83
N ALA A 324 -28.78 12.38 18.82
CA ALA A 324 -29.94 12.47 19.72
C ALA A 324 -29.66 13.35 20.95
N ARG A 325 -28.41 13.34 21.46
CA ARG A 325 -27.97 14.20 22.57
C ARG A 325 -26.52 14.63 22.35
N ASP A 326 -26.25 15.93 22.50
CA ASP A 326 -24.91 16.50 22.48
C ASP A 326 -24.41 16.72 23.92
N GLY A 327 -23.34 16.00 24.30
CA GLY A 327 -22.66 16.17 25.58
C GLY A 327 -21.26 16.77 25.39
N LEU A 328 -20.64 17.19 26.49
CA LEU A 328 -19.32 17.86 26.45
C LEU A 328 -18.22 16.96 25.86
N GLU A 329 -18.12 15.72 26.32
CA GLU A 329 -17.09 14.78 25.88
C GLU A 329 -17.63 13.62 25.04
N ASN A 330 -18.93 13.33 25.16
CA ASN A 330 -19.59 12.17 24.59
C ASN A 330 -20.89 12.59 23.92
N ILE A 331 -21.27 11.90 22.85
CA ILE A 331 -22.53 12.11 22.16
C ILE A 331 -23.36 10.83 22.16
N THR A 332 -24.68 11.00 22.16
CA THR A 332 -25.63 9.91 21.97
C THR A 332 -26.21 10.00 20.57
N ILE A 333 -26.14 8.91 19.83
CA ILE A 333 -26.59 8.83 18.45
C ILE A 333 -27.61 7.70 18.31
N ARG A 334 -28.56 7.87 17.39
CA ARG A 334 -29.59 6.86 17.08
C ARG A 334 -29.45 6.40 15.63
N PRO A 335 -29.45 5.09 15.32
CA PRO A 335 -29.52 4.62 13.94
C PRO A 335 -30.83 5.05 13.29
N VAL A 336 -30.75 5.56 12.04
CA VAL A 336 -31.91 6.01 11.25
C VAL A 336 -32.12 5.19 9.97
N ALA A 337 -31.13 4.38 9.60
CA ALA A 337 -31.19 3.46 8.48
C ALA A 337 -30.59 2.10 8.85
N HIS A 338 -30.85 1.09 8.02
CA HIS A 338 -30.18 -0.20 8.14
C HIS A 338 -28.68 -0.06 7.92
N GLU A 339 -27.91 -0.93 8.57
CA GLU A 339 -26.48 -1.07 8.28
C GLU A 339 -26.28 -1.60 6.86
N THR A 340 -25.24 -1.11 6.19
CA THR A 340 -24.83 -1.55 4.86
C THR A 340 -23.49 -2.25 5.00
N GLU A 341 -23.41 -3.51 4.59
CA GLU A 341 -22.18 -4.31 4.55
C GLU A 341 -21.44 -4.06 3.22
N GLU A 342 -20.11 -4.02 3.25
CA GLU A 342 -19.28 -3.99 2.04
C GLU A 342 -19.58 -5.23 1.16
N ALA A 343 -20.06 -4.96 -0.05
CA ALA A 343 -20.62 -5.96 -0.93
C ALA A 343 -19.75 -6.25 -2.16
N GLY A 344 -18.62 -5.55 -2.30
CA GLY A 344 -17.63 -5.80 -3.34
C GLY A 344 -16.91 -7.14 -3.18
N LEU A 345 -16.23 -7.57 -4.24
CA LEU A 345 -15.35 -8.73 -4.19
C LEU A 345 -14.02 -8.31 -3.54
N ARG A 346 -13.58 -9.02 -2.51
CA ARG A 346 -12.28 -8.76 -1.88
C ARG A 346 -11.14 -9.15 -2.82
N LEU A 347 -10.17 -8.26 -2.97
CA LEU A 347 -9.00 -8.44 -3.83
C LEU A 347 -7.72 -8.66 -3.02
N PRO A 348 -6.84 -9.59 -3.44
CA PRO A 348 -5.53 -9.76 -2.84
C PRO A 348 -4.57 -8.69 -3.36
N LEU A 349 -4.46 -7.58 -2.62
CA LEU A 349 -3.55 -6.49 -2.97
C LEU A 349 -2.08 -6.96 -2.93
N ILE A 350 -1.30 -6.62 -3.96
CA ILE A 350 0.12 -6.97 -4.12
C ILE A 350 0.99 -5.76 -3.80
N ASP A 351 0.70 -4.61 -4.41
CA ASP A 351 1.40 -3.35 -4.15
C ASP A 351 0.48 -2.15 -4.45
N PHE A 352 0.81 -1.00 -3.89
CA PHE A 352 0.18 0.28 -4.21
C PHE A 352 1.19 1.40 -4.38
N SER A 353 0.73 2.50 -4.97
CA SER A 353 1.44 3.74 -5.18
C SER A 353 0.45 4.91 -5.18
N VAL A 354 0.96 6.14 -5.23
CA VAL A 354 0.15 7.36 -5.32
C VAL A 354 -0.86 7.43 -6.48
N ASN A 355 -0.62 6.68 -7.56
CA ASN A 355 -1.41 6.77 -8.81
C ASN A 355 -2.05 5.43 -9.22
N GLY A 356 -1.86 4.36 -8.45
CA GLY A 356 -2.26 3.04 -8.89
C GLY A 356 -1.79 1.93 -7.98
N PHE A 357 -2.29 0.74 -8.24
CA PHE A 357 -1.99 -0.44 -7.44
C PHE A 357 -2.00 -1.70 -8.31
N ARG A 358 -1.55 -2.81 -7.73
CA ARG A 358 -1.58 -4.12 -8.38
C ARG A 358 -2.22 -5.12 -7.43
N PHE A 359 -3.06 -6.00 -7.98
CA PHE A 359 -3.69 -7.07 -7.23
C PHE A 359 -3.53 -8.41 -7.96
N GLY A 360 -3.54 -9.49 -7.19
CA GLY A 360 -3.55 -10.86 -7.71
C GLY A 360 -4.95 -11.21 -8.21
N THR A 361 -5.03 -11.87 -9.35
CA THR A 361 -6.34 -12.22 -9.92
C THR A 361 -6.89 -13.53 -9.36
N SER A 362 -8.17 -13.75 -9.60
CA SER A 362 -8.86 -15.01 -9.30
C SER A 362 -9.89 -15.30 -10.39
N LYS A 363 -10.27 -16.57 -10.53
CA LYS A 363 -11.38 -16.95 -11.42
C LYS A 363 -12.67 -16.20 -11.04
N GLU A 364 -12.94 -16.06 -9.74
CA GLU A 364 -14.09 -15.32 -9.22
C GLU A 364 -14.11 -13.86 -9.71
N PHE A 365 -12.95 -13.19 -9.71
CA PHE A 365 -12.85 -11.82 -10.22
C PHE A 365 -13.19 -11.75 -11.71
N VAL A 366 -12.61 -12.64 -12.53
CA VAL A 366 -12.83 -12.64 -13.99
C VAL A 366 -14.30 -12.92 -14.32
N ASP A 367 -14.90 -13.93 -13.67
CA ASP A 367 -16.30 -14.31 -13.86
C ASP A 367 -17.27 -13.21 -13.38
N TYR A 368 -16.90 -12.47 -12.34
CA TYR A 368 -17.66 -11.32 -11.86
C TYR A 368 -17.53 -10.14 -12.84
N ALA A 369 -16.30 -9.77 -13.20
CA ALA A 369 -15.97 -8.55 -13.92
C ALA A 369 -16.40 -8.53 -15.38
N LEU A 370 -16.45 -9.70 -16.02
CA LEU A 370 -16.82 -9.84 -17.43
C LEU A 370 -18.22 -10.45 -17.60
N PRO A 371 -18.92 -10.11 -18.69
CA PRO A 371 -20.21 -10.74 -19.00
C PRO A 371 -20.03 -12.22 -19.33
N GLU A 372 -21.10 -13.02 -19.21
CA GLU A 372 -21.04 -14.47 -19.51
C GLU A 372 -20.61 -14.78 -20.94
N THR A 373 -20.89 -13.87 -21.89
CA THR A 373 -20.44 -13.96 -23.28
C THR A 373 -18.91 -14.00 -23.39
N ALA A 374 -18.20 -13.42 -22.42
CA ALA A 374 -16.74 -13.44 -22.37
C ALA A 374 -16.17 -14.83 -22.08
N ARG A 375 -16.96 -15.82 -21.63
CA ARG A 375 -16.45 -17.18 -21.40
C ARG A 375 -15.78 -17.79 -22.64
N ARG A 376 -16.29 -17.46 -23.83
CA ARG A 376 -15.78 -17.94 -25.13
C ARG A 376 -14.62 -17.11 -25.69
N MET A 377 -14.33 -15.94 -25.10
CA MET A 377 -13.24 -15.06 -25.54
C MET A 377 -11.87 -15.63 -25.15
N ARG A 378 -10.86 -15.33 -25.98
CA ARG A 378 -9.45 -15.56 -25.66
C ARG A 378 -9.00 -14.69 -24.47
N LEU A 379 -7.88 -15.04 -23.84
CA LEU A 379 -7.41 -14.31 -22.64
C LEU A 379 -7.03 -12.87 -22.95
N GLU A 380 -6.47 -12.61 -24.13
CA GLU A 380 -6.14 -11.26 -24.58
C GLU A 380 -7.39 -10.42 -24.82
N GLU A 381 -8.42 -11.00 -25.45
CA GLU A 381 -9.72 -10.34 -25.65
C GLU A 381 -10.38 -10.00 -24.31
N LYS A 382 -10.32 -10.94 -23.34
CA LYS A 382 -10.75 -10.68 -21.96
C LYS A 382 -9.95 -9.55 -21.32
N ALA A 383 -8.64 -9.49 -21.57
CA ALA A 383 -7.77 -8.47 -21.03
C ALA A 383 -8.12 -7.08 -21.57
N GLU A 384 -8.42 -6.95 -22.87
CA GLU A 384 -8.90 -5.69 -23.45
C GLU A 384 -10.28 -5.29 -22.91
N ALA A 385 -11.22 -6.23 -22.85
CA ALA A 385 -12.56 -5.98 -22.29
C ALA A 385 -12.53 -5.52 -20.81
N LEU A 386 -11.52 -5.95 -20.04
CA LEU A 386 -11.29 -5.45 -18.68
C LEU A 386 -10.79 -4.00 -18.65
N LYS A 387 -10.01 -3.56 -19.64
CA LYS A 387 -9.47 -2.19 -19.71
C LYS A 387 -10.54 -1.16 -20.04
N GLU A 388 -11.58 -1.56 -20.78
CA GLU A 388 -12.69 -0.68 -21.16
C GLU A 388 -13.62 -0.35 -19.98
N ARG A 389 -13.54 -1.11 -18.88
CA ARG A 389 -14.46 -0.99 -17.74
C ARG A 389 -13.94 -0.07 -16.65
N VAL A 390 -14.86 0.67 -16.05
CA VAL A 390 -14.61 1.45 -14.82
C VAL A 390 -15.03 0.63 -13.61
N PHE A 391 -14.13 0.52 -12.64
CA PHE A 391 -14.39 -0.20 -11.40
C PHE A 391 -14.39 0.78 -10.22
N LEU A 392 -15.28 0.55 -9.26
CA LEU A 392 -15.23 1.19 -7.95
C LEU A 392 -14.38 0.33 -7.02
N PHE A 393 -13.29 0.89 -6.53
CA PHE A 393 -12.44 0.26 -5.53
C PHE A 393 -12.64 0.93 -4.18
N ASN A 394 -12.95 0.15 -3.16
CA ASN A 394 -13.02 0.59 -1.78
C ASN A 394 -11.81 0.05 -1.02
N PHE A 395 -10.97 0.95 -0.53
CA PHE A 395 -9.84 0.61 0.33
C PHE A 395 -10.18 0.88 1.79
N TYR A 396 -9.89 -0.10 2.64
CA TYR A 396 -10.06 0.00 4.08
C TYR A 396 -8.70 -0.03 4.76
N PRO A 397 -8.20 1.12 5.26
CA PRO A 397 -6.90 1.18 5.91
C PRO A 397 -6.89 0.35 7.21
N ARG A 398 -5.80 -0.38 7.38
CA ARG A 398 -5.44 -1.13 8.58
C ARG A 398 -4.11 -0.59 9.09
N THR A 399 -4.21 0.35 10.02
CA THR A 399 -3.03 1.04 10.56
C THR A 399 -2.59 0.44 11.89
N ARG A 400 -1.28 0.28 12.07
CA ARG A 400 -0.65 -0.26 13.30
C ARG A 400 0.51 0.64 13.69
N PHE A 401 0.20 1.68 14.45
CA PHE A 401 1.20 2.60 14.97
C PHE A 401 1.30 2.44 16.48
N GLY A 402 2.50 2.11 16.97
CA GLY A 402 2.83 2.13 18.39
C GLY A 402 3.14 3.55 18.86
N ARG A 403 3.20 3.77 20.17
CA ARG A 403 3.41 5.11 20.77
C ARG A 403 4.62 5.86 20.21
N GLU A 404 5.71 5.14 19.94
CA GLU A 404 6.97 5.73 19.46
C GLU A 404 6.89 6.25 18.02
N ILE A 405 5.99 5.69 17.21
CA ILE A 405 5.85 6.00 15.78
C ILE A 405 4.49 6.61 15.44
N ASP A 406 3.63 6.85 16.43
CA ASP A 406 2.27 7.39 16.24
C ASP A 406 2.27 8.78 15.60
N GLY A 407 3.32 9.57 15.82
CA GLY A 407 3.52 10.86 15.14
C GLY A 407 3.63 10.77 13.61
N TYR A 408 3.90 9.58 13.06
CA TYR A 408 3.92 9.34 11.61
C TYR A 408 2.59 8.81 11.08
N ARG A 409 1.59 8.54 11.93
CA ARG A 409 0.32 7.95 11.50
C ARG A 409 -0.45 8.91 10.57
N PRO A 410 -0.86 8.46 9.37
CA PRO A 410 -1.66 9.30 8.50
C PRO A 410 -3.12 9.34 8.97
N GLU A 411 -3.75 10.49 8.81
CA GLU A 411 -5.18 10.65 9.04
C GLU A 411 -5.92 10.12 7.81
N LEU A 412 -6.46 8.90 7.91
CA LEU A 412 -7.17 8.24 6.82
C LEU A 412 -8.61 7.92 7.24
N PRO A 413 -9.59 8.12 6.34
CA PRO A 413 -10.93 7.64 6.60
C PRO A 413 -10.95 6.12 6.64
N LYS A 414 -11.98 5.55 7.27
CA LYS A 414 -12.11 4.08 7.32
C LYS A 414 -12.35 3.47 5.94
N GLN A 415 -12.95 4.21 5.02
CA GLN A 415 -13.18 3.81 3.64
C GLN A 415 -12.64 4.90 2.70
N ILE A 416 -11.81 4.50 1.75
CA ILE A 416 -11.32 5.34 0.66
C ILE A 416 -11.88 4.78 -0.65
N PRO A 417 -12.94 5.39 -1.21
CA PRO A 417 -13.52 4.96 -2.48
C PRO A 417 -12.82 5.68 -3.64
N VAL A 418 -12.47 4.94 -4.69
CA VAL A 418 -11.79 5.46 -5.89
C VAL A 418 -12.31 4.75 -7.15
N LEU A 419 -12.56 5.50 -8.23
CA LEU A 419 -12.80 4.88 -9.54
C LEU A 419 -11.47 4.65 -10.25
N GLY A 420 -11.26 3.42 -10.73
CA GLY A 420 -10.01 3.01 -11.36
C GLY A 420 -10.21 2.22 -12.66
N GLN A 421 -9.14 2.18 -13.44
CA GLN A 421 -9.04 1.44 -14.69
C GLN A 421 -8.01 0.32 -14.57
N ILE A 422 -8.33 -0.88 -15.02
CA ILE A 422 -7.30 -1.89 -15.28
C ILE A 422 -6.53 -1.43 -16.52
N VAL A 423 -5.24 -1.13 -16.37
CA VAL A 423 -4.39 -0.66 -17.48
C VAL A 423 -3.44 -1.76 -17.98
N ARG A 424 -3.24 -2.80 -17.16
CA ARG A 424 -2.38 -3.93 -17.50
C ARG A 424 -2.93 -5.20 -16.89
N SER A 425 -2.90 -6.28 -17.66
CA SER A 425 -3.16 -7.63 -17.19
C SER A 425 -1.96 -8.49 -17.53
N GLU A 426 -1.47 -9.24 -16.55
CA GLU A 426 -0.39 -10.20 -16.72
C GLU A 426 -1.01 -11.58 -16.85
N ILE A 427 -0.64 -12.30 -17.92
CA ILE A 427 -1.09 -13.65 -18.19
C ILE A 427 0.15 -14.55 -18.10
N VAL A 428 0.04 -15.61 -17.31
CA VAL A 428 1.03 -16.68 -17.28
C VAL A 428 0.54 -17.76 -18.23
N TRP A 429 1.34 -18.01 -19.27
CA TRP A 429 1.06 -19.01 -20.30
C TRP A 429 1.65 -20.36 -19.88
N GLU A 430 0.96 -21.45 -20.20
CA GLU A 430 1.49 -22.80 -20.03
C GLU A 430 2.51 -23.11 -21.14
N ASP A 431 2.28 -22.56 -22.34
CA ASP A 431 3.21 -22.53 -23.46
C ASP A 431 3.34 -21.08 -23.96
N GLU A 432 4.53 -20.47 -23.78
CA GLU A 432 4.78 -19.08 -24.17
C GLU A 432 4.80 -18.85 -25.69
N GLU A 433 5.13 -19.88 -26.48
CA GLU A 433 5.24 -19.79 -27.94
C GLU A 433 3.87 -19.88 -28.59
N GLU A 434 3.04 -20.84 -28.17
CA GLU A 434 1.72 -21.06 -28.77
C GLU A 434 0.64 -20.15 -28.17
N ARG A 435 0.77 -19.73 -26.90
CA ARG A 435 -0.22 -18.91 -26.16
C ARG A 435 -1.65 -19.46 -26.25
N THR A 436 -1.79 -20.78 -26.23
CA THR A 436 -3.07 -21.47 -26.40
C THR A 436 -3.78 -21.69 -25.07
N SER A 437 -3.03 -21.92 -23.98
CA SER A 437 -3.55 -22.04 -22.62
C SER A 437 -2.76 -21.18 -21.64
N GLY A 438 -3.47 -20.48 -20.76
CA GLY A 438 -2.87 -19.60 -19.77
C GLY A 438 -3.89 -19.17 -18.73
N LYS A 439 -3.43 -18.41 -17.73
CA LYS A 439 -4.28 -17.85 -16.68
C LYS A 439 -3.83 -16.44 -16.39
N PHE A 440 -4.78 -15.56 -16.09
CA PHE A 440 -4.42 -14.28 -15.49
C PHE A 440 -3.63 -14.54 -14.20
N HIS A 441 -2.61 -13.72 -13.97
CA HIS A 441 -1.82 -13.73 -12.75
C HIS A 441 -2.05 -12.45 -11.92
N THR A 442 -1.83 -11.29 -12.53
CA THR A 442 -2.03 -9.99 -11.87
C THR A 442 -2.72 -8.97 -12.76
N HIS A 443 -3.33 -7.98 -12.13
CA HIS A 443 -3.86 -6.78 -12.80
C HIS A 443 -3.26 -5.52 -12.18
N GLY A 444 -2.75 -4.64 -13.04
CA GLY A 444 -2.33 -3.29 -12.69
C GLY A 444 -3.46 -2.30 -12.92
N VAL A 445 -3.78 -1.52 -11.90
CA VAL A 445 -4.86 -0.53 -11.91
C VAL A 445 -4.28 0.87 -11.80
N GLN A 446 -4.80 1.78 -12.61
CA GLN A 446 -4.58 3.21 -12.48
C GLN A 446 -5.77 3.84 -11.76
N LEU A 447 -5.50 4.70 -10.77
CA LEU A 447 -6.52 5.51 -10.10
C LEU A 447 -6.90 6.67 -11.03
N MET A 448 -8.20 6.83 -11.29
CA MET A 448 -8.67 7.74 -12.33
C MET A 448 -9.55 8.87 -11.78
N TYR A 449 -10.41 8.60 -10.79
CA TYR A 449 -11.31 9.63 -10.25
C TYR A 449 -11.44 9.55 -8.73
N ASP A 450 -11.40 10.72 -8.10
CA ASP A 450 -11.65 10.92 -6.68
C ASP A 450 -13.11 11.34 -6.43
N PRO A 451 -13.69 10.98 -5.27
CA PRO A 451 -15.01 11.45 -4.89
C PRO A 451 -15.00 12.98 -4.69
N ALA A 452 -16.01 13.67 -5.20
CA ALA A 452 -16.07 15.14 -5.21
C ALA A 452 -17.30 15.71 -4.48
N GLU A 453 -18.46 15.07 -4.62
CA GLU A 453 -19.71 15.45 -3.94
C GLU A 453 -20.42 14.24 -3.37
N TYR A 454 -21.04 14.45 -2.21
CA TYR A 454 -21.71 13.43 -1.43
C TYR A 454 -23.21 13.69 -1.37
N SER A 455 -24.01 12.71 -1.76
CA SER A 455 -25.47 12.77 -1.62
C SER A 455 -25.88 12.41 -0.20
N SER A 456 -26.43 13.38 0.53
CA SER A 456 -27.01 13.17 1.87
C SER A 456 -28.28 12.32 1.85
N GLU A 457 -28.94 12.19 0.70
CA GLU A 457 -30.15 11.37 0.54
C GLU A 457 -29.80 9.90 0.30
N LYS A 458 -28.83 9.65 -0.59
CA LYS A 458 -28.39 8.30 -0.96
C LYS A 458 -27.32 7.73 -0.02
N PHE A 459 -26.70 8.60 0.78
CA PHE A 459 -25.53 8.28 1.60
C PHE A 459 -24.37 7.68 0.78
N ALA A 460 -24.13 8.26 -0.40
CA ALA A 460 -23.13 7.81 -1.36
C ALA A 460 -22.58 8.99 -2.20
N TYR A 461 -21.40 8.82 -2.76
CA TYR A 461 -20.82 9.79 -3.71
C TYR A 461 -21.48 9.66 -5.08
N ASP A 462 -22.00 10.78 -5.59
CA ASP A 462 -22.65 10.88 -6.91
C ASP A 462 -21.87 11.75 -7.90
N ARG A 463 -20.84 12.48 -7.43
CA ARG A 463 -19.93 13.24 -8.28
C ARG A 463 -18.48 12.81 -8.08
N TRP A 464 -17.75 12.73 -9.18
CA TRP A 464 -16.38 12.23 -9.24
C TRP A 464 -15.52 13.16 -10.09
N GLU A 465 -14.34 13.51 -9.59
CA GLU A 465 -13.40 14.41 -10.27
C GLU A 465 -12.19 13.63 -10.78
N ILE A 466 -11.77 13.93 -12.00
CA ILE A 466 -10.60 13.26 -12.59
C ILE A 466 -9.33 13.59 -11.82
N ILE A 467 -8.59 12.53 -11.47
CA ILE A 467 -7.21 12.63 -11.01
C ILE A 467 -6.38 12.98 -12.25
N ARG A 468 -6.04 14.26 -12.38
CA ARG A 468 -5.28 14.76 -13.54
C ARG A 468 -3.95 13.98 -13.68
N PRO A 469 -3.44 13.80 -14.90
CA PRO A 469 -2.11 13.24 -15.10
C PRO A 469 -1.07 13.95 -14.21
N PHE A 470 -0.21 13.17 -13.55
CA PHE A 470 0.80 13.64 -12.57
C PHE A 470 0.25 14.19 -11.24
N ARG A 471 -1.07 14.20 -11.05
CA ARG A 471 -1.69 14.50 -9.77
C ARG A 471 -1.93 13.19 -9.02
N GLU A 472 -1.62 13.20 -7.74
CA GLU A 472 -1.68 12.04 -6.85
C GLU A 472 -3.04 11.99 -6.16
N ASN A 473 -3.58 10.80 -5.87
CA ASN A 473 -4.71 10.68 -4.96
C ASN A 473 -4.29 11.19 -3.57
N ARG A 474 -5.13 12.03 -2.95
CA ARG A 474 -4.80 12.71 -1.69
C ARG A 474 -4.41 11.74 -0.57
N TYR A 475 -5.16 10.65 -0.40
CA TYR A 475 -4.95 9.71 0.70
C TYR A 475 -3.71 8.84 0.47
N PHE A 476 -3.50 8.37 -0.76
CA PHE A 476 -2.28 7.62 -1.09
C PHE A 476 -1.05 8.51 -1.02
N LYS A 477 -1.16 9.80 -1.35
CA LYS A 477 -0.10 10.78 -1.12
C LYS A 477 0.24 10.93 0.37
N ASP A 478 -0.76 11.04 1.23
CA ASP A 478 -0.55 11.16 2.68
C ASP A 478 0.05 9.90 3.28
N VAL A 479 -0.38 8.72 2.80
CA VAL A 479 0.25 7.42 3.13
C VAL A 479 1.71 7.42 2.71
N HIS A 480 2.04 7.85 1.49
CA HIS A 480 3.42 7.94 1.03
C HIS A 480 4.26 8.88 1.87
N LYS A 481 3.73 10.06 2.22
CA LYS A 481 4.42 11.02 3.09
C LYS A 481 4.69 10.42 4.47
N SER A 482 3.69 9.76 5.05
CA SER A 482 3.77 9.04 6.32
C SER A 482 4.84 7.95 6.29
N LEU A 483 4.78 7.03 5.32
CA LEU A 483 5.73 5.92 5.20
C LEU A 483 7.15 6.41 4.94
N ASN A 484 7.33 7.44 4.10
CA ASN A 484 8.64 8.03 3.87
C ASN A 484 9.22 8.68 5.13
N GLY A 485 8.39 9.37 5.92
CA GLY A 485 8.80 9.94 7.20
C GLY A 485 9.20 8.84 8.20
N LEU A 486 8.40 7.78 8.28
CA LEU A 486 8.69 6.62 9.13
C LEU A 486 9.99 5.93 8.72
N ILE A 487 10.22 5.72 7.42
CA ILE A 487 11.47 5.15 6.90
C ILE A 487 12.66 5.98 7.34
N ALA A 488 12.62 7.30 7.12
CA ALA A 488 13.71 8.20 7.48
C ALA A 488 14.00 8.18 8.99
N TYR A 489 12.95 8.12 9.82
CA TYR A 489 13.09 8.00 11.27
C TYR A 489 13.77 6.69 11.68
N LEU A 490 13.31 5.55 11.13
CA LEU A 490 13.88 4.24 11.43
C LEU A 490 15.33 4.12 10.93
N GLU A 491 15.66 4.75 9.80
CA GLU A 491 17.03 4.85 9.29
C GLU A 491 17.91 5.69 10.24
N ALA A 492 17.42 6.84 10.73
CA ALA A 492 18.14 7.68 11.67
C ALA A 492 18.39 6.96 13.01
N GLN A 493 17.35 6.34 13.59
CA GLN A 493 17.51 5.56 14.82
C GLN A 493 18.52 4.42 14.67
N ALA A 494 18.58 3.80 13.49
CA ALA A 494 19.56 2.77 13.24
C ALA A 494 20.99 3.29 13.16
N LYS A 495 21.20 4.51 12.63
CA LYS A 495 22.51 5.17 12.63
C LYS A 495 22.94 5.57 14.03
N GLU A 496 22.02 6.12 14.82
CA GLU A 496 22.25 6.45 16.24
C GLU A 496 22.59 5.20 17.06
N ALA A 497 21.85 4.11 16.87
CA ALA A 497 22.13 2.82 17.52
C ALA A 497 23.46 2.21 17.07
N ALA A 498 23.93 2.56 15.87
CA ALA A 498 25.23 2.19 15.35
C ALA A 498 26.35 3.18 15.74
N GLY A 499 26.06 4.25 16.49
CA GLY A 499 27.07 5.23 16.91
C GLY A 499 27.66 6.09 15.79
N GLU A 500 26.96 6.21 14.65
CA GLU A 500 27.33 7.11 13.55
C GLU A 500 26.62 8.45 13.75
N GLU A 501 27.33 9.48 14.23
CA GLU A 501 26.89 10.89 14.21
C GLU A 501 27.03 11.51 12.81
#